data_AF-G5GR39-F1
#
_entry.id   AF-G5GR39-F1
#
_cell.length_a   1.000
_cell.length_b   1.000
_cell.length_c   1.000
_cell.angle_alpha   90.00
_cell.angle_beta   90.00
_cell.angle_gamma   90.00
#
_symmetry.space_group_name_H-M   'P 1'
#
loop_
_entity.id
_entity.type
_entity.pdbx_description
1 polymer ?
#
loop_
_entity_poly.entity_id
_entity_poly.type
_entity_poly.pdbx_seq_one_letter_code
_entity_poly.pdbx_strand_id
1 'polypeptide(L)' 'MKAHEREVMNMVGVEWDEKLFREAVFEDGLEQGLEQGRISAVLNMLKEKLPLEMIARISEMSVEKIREIGKTHSLL' A
#
# COMPACT_ATOMS: atom_id res chain seq x y z
N MET A 1 24.19 15.13 20.92
CA MET A 1 23.01 14.70 20.13
C MET A 1 22.46 13.40 20.70
N LYS A 2 21.61 13.43 21.73
CA LYS A 2 20.86 12.25 22.25
C LYS A 2 19.62 12.70 23.05
N ALA A 3 18.89 13.69 22.55
CA ALA A 3 17.74 14.26 23.25
C ALA A 3 16.41 14.16 22.49
N HIS A 4 16.41 13.76 21.21
CA HIS A 4 15.19 13.80 20.38
C HIS A 4 14.47 12.44 20.22
N GLU A 5 14.96 11.36 20.84
CA GLU A 5 14.29 10.05 20.76
C GLU A 5 13.35 9.76 21.94
N ARG A 6 13.30 10.64 22.95
CA ARG A 6 12.46 10.44 24.16
C ARG A 6 11.18 11.26 24.21
N GLU A 7 10.94 12.15 23.25
CA GLU A 7 9.77 13.04 23.29
C GLU A 7 8.56 12.53 22.49
N VAL A 8 8.66 11.38 21.80
CA VAL A 8 7.50 10.82 21.08
C VAL A 8 6.63 9.92 21.97
N MET A 9 7.17 9.41 23.09
CA MET A 9 6.43 8.55 24.03
C MET A 9 5.78 9.31 25.20
N ASN A 10 5.33 10.54 24.98
CA ASN A 10 4.39 11.17 25.90
C ASN A 10 3.25 11.81 25.12
N MET A 11 2.46 10.96 24.46
CA MET A 11 1.16 11.35 23.93
C MET A 11 0.10 10.36 24.40
N VAL A 12 -0.63 10.82 25.42
CA VAL A 12 -1.88 10.29 26.00
C VAL A 12 -1.77 8.96 26.77
N GLY A 13 -2.32 8.98 27.99
CA GLY A 13 -2.39 7.84 28.91
C GLY A 13 -3.33 6.75 28.41
N VAL A 14 -2.84 5.95 27.48
CA VAL A 14 -3.39 4.66 27.08
C VAL A 14 -2.29 3.65 27.39
N GLU A 15 -2.62 2.59 28.12
CA GLU A 15 -1.68 1.47 28.34
C GLU A 15 -1.23 0.96 26.97
N TRP A 16 0.03 1.21 26.63
CA TRP A 16 0.62 0.75 25.38
C TRP A 16 0.80 -0.76 25.47
N ASP A 17 -0.07 -1.52 24.81
CA ASP A 17 0.15 -2.94 24.59
C ASP A 17 1.12 -3.11 23.41
N GLU A 18 2.38 -3.41 23.73
CA GLU A 18 3.45 -3.64 22.76
C GLU A 18 3.07 -4.70 21.72
N LYS A 19 2.26 -5.69 22.11
CA LYS A 19 1.79 -6.74 21.21
C LYS A 19 0.80 -6.18 20.18
N LEU A 20 -0.17 -5.39 20.63
CA LEU A 20 -1.14 -4.74 19.72
C LEU A 20 -0.44 -3.78 18.74
N PHE A 21 0.55 -3.02 19.20
CA PHE A 21 1.31 -2.14 18.32
C PHE A 21 2.10 -2.94 17.26
N ARG A 22 2.77 -4.02 17.66
CA ARG A 22 3.52 -4.89 16.73
C ARG A 22 2.59 -5.55 15.71
N GLU A 23 1.43 -6.02 16.15
CA GLU A 23 0.40 -6.62 15.28
C GLU A 23 -0.11 -5.58 14.28
N ALA A 24 -0.48 -4.38 14.73
CA ALA A 24 -0.93 -3.29 13.87
C ALA A 24 0.14 -2.88 12.83
N VAL A 25 1.39 -2.71 13.25
CA VAL A 25 2.51 -2.37 12.33
C VAL A 25 2.77 -3.50 11.32
N PHE A 26 2.67 -4.75 11.75
CA PHE A 26 2.85 -5.90 10.88
C PHE A 26 1.72 -6.01 9.84
N GLU A 27 0.47 -5.83 10.26
CA GLU A 27 -0.70 -5.81 9.38
C GLU A 27 -0.63 -4.64 8.38
N ASP A 28 -0.31 -3.43 8.84
CA ASP A 28 -0.09 -2.26 7.98
C ASP A 28 1.02 -2.54 6.95
N GLY A 29 2.14 -3.12 7.39
CA GLY A 29 3.25 -3.47 6.51
C GLY A 29 2.89 -4.54 5.48
N LEU A 30 2.09 -5.54 5.88
CA LEU A 30 1.59 -6.58 4.98
C LEU A 30 0.61 -6.01 3.96
N GLU A 31 -0.32 -5.16 4.41
CA GLU A 31 -1.31 -4.51 3.54
C GLU A 31 -0.63 -3.58 2.53
N GLN A 32 0.34 -2.77 2.97
CA GLN A 32 1.15 -1.95 2.08
C GLN A 32 1.93 -2.81 1.08
N GLY A 33 2.53 -3.92 1.53
CA GLY A 33 3.26 -4.84 0.65
C GLY A 33 2.35 -5.48 -0.41
N LEU A 34 1.16 -5.90 -0.03
CA LEU A 34 0.15 -6.44 -0.95
C LEU A 34 -0.31 -5.39 -1.95
N GLU A 35 -0.59 -4.16 -1.50
CA GLU A 35 -1.03 -3.07 -2.38
C GLU A 35 0.05 -2.70 -3.40
N GLN A 36 1.31 -2.55 -2.95
CA GLN A 36 2.44 -2.29 -3.85
C GLN A 36 2.64 -3.44 -4.85
N GLY A 37 2.46 -4.69 -4.40
CA GLY A 37 2.50 -5.88 -5.27
C GLY A 37 1.41 -5.85 -6.35
N ARG A 38 0.17 -5.51 -5.98
CA ARG A 38 -0.96 -5.36 -6.92
C ARG A 38 -0.69 -4.26 -7.94
N ILE A 39 -0.21 -3.10 -7.51
CA ILE A 39 0.12 -1.99 -8.42
C ILE A 39 1.23 -2.41 -9.40
N SER A 40 2.27 -3.09 -8.92
CA SER A 40 3.35 -3.60 -9.79
C SER A 40 2.84 -4.59 -10.84
N ALA A 41 1.94 -5.51 -10.44
CA ALA A 41 1.30 -6.43 -11.36
C ALA A 41 0.44 -5.70 -12.41
N VAL A 42 -0.35 -4.69 -12.02
CA VAL A 42 -1.12 -3.83 -12.93
C VAL A 42 -0.22 -3.13 -13.94
N LEU A 43 0.89 -2.54 -13.49
CA LEU A 43 1.84 -1.86 -14.38
C LEU A 43 2.44 -2.81 -15.41
N ASN A 44 2.78 -4.03 -15.01
CA ASN A 44 3.29 -5.05 -15.95
C ASN A 44 2.22 -5.46 -16.95
N MET A 45 0.98 -5.70 -16.51
CA MET A 45 -0.12 -6.05 -17.40
C MET A 45 -0.48 -4.92 -18.40
N LEU A 46 -0.39 -3.65 -17.97
CA LEU A 46 -0.57 -2.50 -18.86
C LEU A 46 0.54 -2.40 -19.92
N LYS A 47 1.80 -2.67 -19.56
CA LYS A 47 2.93 -2.74 -20.52
C LYS A 47 2.72 -3.84 -21.56
N GLU A 48 2.19 -4.99 -21.15
CA GLU A 48 1.80 -6.10 -22.02
C GLU A 48 0.51 -5.82 -22.83
N LYS A 49 -0.10 -4.64 -22.65
CA LYS A 49 -1.33 -4.20 -23.35
C LYS A 49 -2.52 -5.13 -23.14
N LEU A 50 -2.62 -5.75 -21.96
CA LEU A 50 -3.79 -6.56 -21.62
C LEU A 50 -5.06 -5.68 -21.53
N PRO A 51 -6.25 -6.22 -21.86
CA PRO A 51 -7.50 -5.49 -21.73
C PRO A 51 -7.78 -5.05 -20.28
N LEU A 52 -8.25 -3.81 -20.08
CA LEU A 52 -8.47 -3.25 -18.74
C LEU A 52 -9.42 -4.10 -17.88
N GLU A 53 -10.44 -4.70 -18.46
CA GLU A 53 -11.35 -5.59 -17.72
C GLU A 53 -10.68 -6.88 -17.22
N MET A 54 -9.70 -7.41 -17.97
CA MET A 54 -8.92 -8.56 -17.54
C MET A 54 -7.97 -8.18 -16.39
N ILE A 55 -7.33 -7.01 -16.48
CA ILE A 55 -6.48 -6.48 -15.41
C ILE A 55 -7.31 -6.26 -14.14
N ALA A 56 -8.51 -5.69 -14.25
CA ALA A 56 -9.42 -5.46 -13.12
C ALA A 56 -9.76 -6.76 -12.39
N ARG A 57 -10.09 -7.81 -13.15
CA ARG A 57 -10.37 -9.14 -12.58
C ARG A 57 -9.16 -9.79 -11.89
N ILE A 58 -7.95 -9.65 -12.45
CA ILE A 58 -6.74 -10.30 -11.93
C ILE A 58 -6.19 -9.57 -10.71
N SER A 59 -6.22 -8.24 -10.74
CA SER A 59 -5.70 -7.39 -9.65
C SER A 59 -6.71 -7.13 -8.54
N GLU A 60 -7.98 -7.51 -8.73
CA GLU A 60 -9.11 -7.16 -7.85
C GLU A 60 -9.26 -5.63 -7.69
N MET A 61 -8.88 -4.87 -8.72
CA MET A 61 -8.95 -3.40 -8.74
C MET A 61 -10.02 -2.90 -9.71
N SER A 62 -10.62 -1.75 -9.41
CA SER A 62 -11.55 -1.11 -10.33
C SER A 62 -10.83 -0.63 -11.60
N VAL A 63 -11.58 -0.57 -12.71
CA VAL A 63 -11.07 -0.07 -13.99
C VAL A 63 -10.65 1.41 -13.87
N GLU A 64 -11.37 2.19 -13.08
CA GLU A 64 -11.06 3.59 -12.78
C GLU A 64 -9.67 3.71 -12.15
N LYS A 65 -9.39 2.90 -11.13
CA LYS A 65 -8.10 2.92 -10.44
C LYS A 65 -6.96 2.49 -11.35
N ILE A 66 -7.18 1.47 -12.18
CA ILE A 66 -6.21 1.03 -13.19
C ILE A 66 -5.92 2.15 -14.21
N ARG A 67 -6.95 2.89 -14.63
CA ARG A 67 -6.77 4.05 -15.53
C ARG A 67 -5.94 5.15 -14.89
N GLU A 68 -6.16 5.47 -13.62
CA GLU A 68 -5.33 6.44 -12.88
C GLU A 68 -3.87 6.00 -12.84
N ILE A 69 -3.61 4.73 -12.51
CA ILE A 69 -2.26 4.15 -12.48
C ILE A 69 -1.60 4.27 -13.86
N GLY A 70 -2.31 3.87 -14.91
CA GLY A 70 -1.81 3.95 -16.28
C GLY A 70 -1.50 5.37 -16.73
N LYS A 71 -2.37 6.35 -16.45
CA LYS A 71 -2.14 7.78 -16.76
C LYS A 71 -0.93 8.34 -16.01
N THR A 72 -0.83 8.03 -14.71
CA THR A 72 0.30 8.47 -13.86
C THR A 72 1.64 7.98 -14.42
N HIS A 73 1.65 6.80 -15.04
CA HIS A 73 2.85 6.18 -15.60
C HIS A 73 2.95 6.30 -17.14
N SER A 74 2.10 7.11 -17.78
CA SER A 74 2.07 7.30 -19.24
C SER A 74 1.90 6.01 -20.06
N LEU A 75 1.17 5.03 -19.52
CA LEU A 75 0.85 3.75 -20.18
C LEU A 75 -0.53 3.74 -20.84
N LEU A 76 -1.35 4.79 -20.65
CA LEU A 76 -2.71 4.96 -21.16
C LEU A 76 -2.97 6.41 -21.56
#